data_AF-A0A965VBR3-F1
#
_entry.id   AF-A0A965VBR3-F1
#
_cell.length_a   1.000
_cell.length_b   1.000
_cell.length_c   1.000
_cell.angle_alpha   90.00
_cell.angle_beta   90.00
_cell.angle_gamma   90.00
#
_symmetry.space_group_name_H-M   'P 1'
#
loop_
_entity.id
_entity.type
_entity.pdbx_description
1 polymer ?
#
loop_
_entity_poly.entity_id
_entity_poly.type
_entity_poly.pdbx_seq_one_letter_code
_entity_poly.pdbx_strand_id
1 'polypeptide(L)'
;MLPAGDGRGASLQVVGCAVWPFLFDTGWTLLKRIWHRENVLVAHRGHIYQRLVSAGWSHRGVAALYGGLAALAGAVAAAPLLDAALRPSADTVTLAGICVGAALLLILVSDSVNAERRRAPST
;
A
#
# COMPACT_ATOMS: atom_id res chain seq x y z
N MET A 1 17.02 -35.88 3.27
CA MET A 1 17.37 -34.64 4.01
C MET A 1 16.46 -33.54 3.48
N LEU A 2 15.28 -33.37 4.07
CA LEU A 2 14.43 -32.22 3.77
C LEU A 2 15.10 -31.00 4.41
N PRO A 3 15.41 -29.92 3.69
CA PRO A 3 15.83 -28.70 4.36
C PRO A 3 14.66 -28.27 5.25
N ALA A 4 14.88 -28.22 6.56
CA ALA A 4 13.99 -27.56 7.50
C ALA A 4 14.03 -26.05 7.20
N GLY A 5 13.36 -25.66 6.11
CA GLY A 5 13.34 -24.32 5.56
C GLY A 5 12.32 -23.47 6.30
N ASP A 6 12.82 -22.71 7.26
CA ASP A 6 12.25 -21.52 7.91
C ASP A 6 10.78 -21.14 7.58
N GLY A 7 9.81 -21.88 8.13
CA GLY A 7 8.40 -21.51 8.07
C GLY A 7 8.08 -20.14 8.69
N ARG A 8 9.01 -19.58 9.49
CA ARG A 8 8.89 -18.21 10.02
C ARG A 8 9.13 -17.19 8.92
N GLY A 9 10.11 -17.40 8.04
CA GLY A 9 10.36 -16.53 6.89
C GLY A 9 9.15 -16.43 5.95
N ALA A 10 8.50 -17.56 5.64
CA ALA A 10 7.31 -17.58 4.79
C ALA A 10 6.11 -16.88 5.44
N SER A 11 5.87 -17.09 6.74
CA SER A 11 4.78 -16.43 7.47
C SER A 11 5.01 -14.92 7.64
N LEU A 12 6.24 -14.49 7.91
CA LEU A 12 6.60 -13.06 7.96
C LEU A 12 6.41 -12.38 6.61
N GLN A 13 6.76 -13.05 5.51
CA GLN A 13 6.58 -12.52 4.17
C GLN A 13 5.09 -12.33 3.82
N VAL A 14 4.25 -13.33 4.10
CA VAL A 14 2.80 -13.23 3.85
C VAL A 14 2.17 -12.10 4.65
N VAL A 15 2.50 -11.98 5.94
CA VAL A 15 1.98 -10.92 6.80
C VAL A 15 2.47 -9.55 6.33
N GLY A 16 3.77 -9.43 6.05
CA GLY A 16 4.38 -8.19 5.55
C GLY A 16 3.75 -7.71 4.25
N CYS A 17 3.49 -8.63 3.32
CA CYS A 17 2.74 -8.34 2.11
C CYS A 17 1.29 -7.96 2.42
N ALA A 18 0.56 -8.68 3.26
CA ALA A 18 -0.82 -8.32 3.58
C ALA A 18 -0.96 -6.89 4.18
N VAL A 19 0.03 -6.42 4.94
CA VAL A 19 0.00 -5.07 5.54
C VAL A 19 0.64 -3.98 4.65
N TRP A 20 1.18 -4.33 3.49
CA TRP A 20 1.92 -3.41 2.61
C TRP A 20 1.17 -2.09 2.31
N PRO A 21 -0.16 -2.06 2.05
CA PRO A 21 -0.83 -0.81 1.68
C PRO A 21 -0.82 0.21 2.81
N PHE A 22 -0.91 -0.27 4.06
CA PHE A 22 -0.89 0.56 5.26
C PHE A 22 0.53 1.06 5.58
N LEU A 23 1.53 0.19 5.41
CA LEU A 23 2.94 0.57 5.54
C LEU A 23 3.30 1.63 4.49
N PHE A 24 2.83 1.45 3.26
CA PHE A 24 3.04 2.40 2.18
C PHE A 24 2.40 3.76 2.46
N ASP A 25 1.15 3.79 2.92
CA ASP A 25 0.45 5.04 3.28
C ASP A 25 1.20 5.82 4.38
N THR A 26 1.62 5.11 5.42
CA THR A 26 2.40 5.68 6.53
C THR A 26 3.75 6.20 6.05
N GLY A 27 4.49 5.37 5.31
CA GLY A 27 5.81 5.70 4.78
C GLY A 27 5.78 6.86 3.80
N TRP A 28 4.80 6.89 2.90
CA TRP A 28 4.59 8.00 1.96
C TRP A 28 4.30 9.30 2.69
N THR A 29 3.42 9.26 3.70
CA THR A 29 3.11 10.43 4.52
C THR A 29 4.35 10.97 5.22
N LEU A 30 5.17 10.08 5.80
CA LEU A 30 6.42 10.46 6.48
C LEU A 30 7.45 11.06 5.51
N LEU A 31 7.69 10.40 4.37
CA LEU A 31 8.67 10.84 3.37
C LEU A 31 8.31 12.21 2.81
N LYS A 32 7.03 12.43 2.50
CA LYS A 32 6.53 13.72 2.03
C LYS A 32 6.80 14.84 3.06
N ARG A 33 6.59 14.58 4.35
CA ARG A 33 6.87 15.55 5.42
C ARG A 33 8.36 15.89 5.53
N ILE A 34 9.22 14.88 5.47
CA ILE A 34 10.68 15.08 5.50
C ILE A 34 11.12 15.97 4.34
N TRP A 35 10.58 15.72 3.13
CA TRP A 35 10.87 16.55 1.96
C TRP A 35 10.41 18.00 2.16
N HIS A 36 9.19 18.22 2.66
CA HIS A 36 8.65 19.56 2.88
C HIS A 36 9.19 20.25 4.15
N ARG A 37 10.10 19.61 4.91
CA ARG A 37 10.63 20.10 6.20
C ARG A 37 9.53 20.45 7.21
N GLU A 38 8.40 19.76 7.12
CA GLU A 38 7.29 19.95 8.05
C GLU A 38 7.59 19.22 9.37
N ASN A 39 7.06 19.74 10.48
CA ASN A 39 7.32 19.16 11.80
C ASN A 39 6.65 17.77 11.92
N VAL A 40 7.48 16.73 11.88
CA VAL A 40 7.02 15.33 11.84
C VAL A 40 6.31 14.91 13.14
N LEU A 41 6.56 15.62 14.24
CA LEU A 41 5.99 15.34 15.57
C LEU A 41 4.59 15.93 15.78
N VAL A 42 4.08 16.75 14.85
CA VAL A 42 2.71 17.26 14.92
C VAL A 42 1.76 16.26 14.28
N ALA A 43 0.65 15.95 14.96
CA ALA A 43 -0.38 15.04 14.46
C ALA A 43 -1.05 15.63 13.20
N HIS A 44 -0.61 15.20 12.02
CA HIS A 44 -1.17 15.63 10.74
C HIS A 44 -2.15 14.58 10.19
N ARG A 45 -3.35 15.02 9.79
CA ARG A 45 -4.43 14.21 9.24
C ARG A 45 -4.37 14.16 7.70
N GLY A 46 -3.25 13.69 7.17
CA GLY A 46 -2.91 13.75 5.74
C GLY A 46 -2.68 12.40 5.07
N HIS A 47 -3.11 11.30 5.69
CA HIS A 47 -2.94 9.95 5.13
C HIS A 47 -3.69 9.84 3.79
N ILE A 48 -3.15 9.05 2.85
CA ILE A 48 -3.76 8.75 1.54
C ILE A 48 -5.23 8.34 1.73
N TYR A 49 -5.51 7.51 2.73
CA TYR A 49 -6.87 7.12 3.07
C TYR A 49 -7.78 8.33 3.32
N GLN A 50 -7.34 9.26 4.18
CA GLN A 50 -8.12 10.45 4.53
C GLN A 50 -8.26 11.39 3.33
N ARG A 51 -7.21 11.54 2.52
CA ARG A 51 -7.24 12.39 1.33
C ARG A 51 -8.19 11.89 0.26
N LEU A 52 -8.23 10.57 0.02
CA LEU A 52 -9.19 9.98 -0.91
C LEU A 52 -10.62 10.21 -0.44
N VAL A 53 -10.88 10.04 0.86
CA VAL A 53 -12.19 10.32 1.45
C VAL A 53 -12.57 11.80 1.31
N SER A 54 -11.67 12.73 1.65
CA SER A 54 -11.90 14.17 1.51
C SER A 54 -12.16 14.60 0.06
N ALA A 55 -11.56 13.91 -0.91
CA ALA A 55 -11.80 14.15 -2.33
C ALA A 55 -13.13 13.57 -2.87
N GLY A 56 -13.92 12.92 -2.03
CA GLY A 56 -15.25 12.42 -2.37
C GLY A 56 -15.34 10.90 -2.55
N TRP A 57 -14.29 10.14 -2.25
CA TRP A 57 -14.39 8.69 -2.21
C TRP A 57 -15.18 8.24 -0.98
N SER A 58 -16.02 7.21 -1.14
CA SER A 58 -16.68 6.62 0.01
C SER A 58 -15.67 5.89 0.90
N HIS A 59 -15.87 5.96 2.23
CA HIS A 59 -15.07 5.19 3.20
C HIS A 59 -14.99 3.70 2.85
N ARG A 60 -16.10 3.13 2.39
CA ARG A 60 -16.20 1.73 1.95
C ARG A 60 -15.38 1.45 0.70
N GLY A 61 -15.38 2.37 -0.28
CA GLY A 61 -14.59 2.24 -1.49
C GLY A 61 -13.08 2.24 -1.21
N VAL A 62 -12.61 3.17 -0.36
CA VAL A 62 -11.19 3.23 0.02
C VAL A 62 -10.80 2.00 0.84
N ALA A 63 -11.65 1.55 1.78
CA ALA A 63 -11.40 0.33 2.55
C ALA A 63 -11.36 -0.92 1.65
N ALA A 64 -12.26 -1.02 0.66
CA ALA A 64 -12.26 -2.12 -0.29
C ALA A 64 -11.02 -2.12 -1.18
N LEU A 65 -10.54 -0.95 -1.60
CA LEU A 65 -9.29 -0.81 -2.36
C LEU A 65 -8.09 -1.32 -1.55
N TYR A 66 -7.93 -0.86 -0.31
CA TYR A 66 -6.85 -1.29 0.57
C TYR A 66 -6.93 -2.77 0.90
N GLY A 67 -8.13 -3.26 1.25
CA GLY A 67 -8.38 -4.66 1.53
C GLY A 67 -8.12 -5.56 0.32
N GLY A 68 -8.51 -5.12 -0.89
CA GLY A 68 -8.24 -5.84 -2.13
C GLY A 68 -6.75 -5.94 -2.45
N LEU A 69 -6.01 -4.84 -2.33
CA LEU A 69 -4.55 -4.81 -2.51
C LEU A 69 -3.82 -5.70 -1.50
N ALA A 70 -4.25 -5.67 -0.23
CA ALA A 70 -3.74 -6.52 0.83
C ALA A 70 -4.03 -8.00 0.57
N ALA A 71 -5.27 -8.34 0.23
CA ALA A 71 -5.71 -9.71 -0.01
C ALA A 71 -5.01 -10.32 -1.24
N LEU A 72 -4.89 -9.57 -2.33
CA LEU A 72 -4.19 -10.03 -3.54
C LEU A 72 -2.71 -10.29 -3.26
N ALA A 73 -2.01 -9.34 -2.63
CA ALA A 73 -0.59 -9.52 -2.30
C ALA A 73 -0.37 -10.66 -1.30
N GLY A 74 -1.23 -10.78 -0.28
CA GLY A 74 -1.17 -11.87 0.69
C GLY A 74 -1.44 -13.25 0.05
N ALA A 75 -2.42 -13.34 -0.85
CA ALA A 75 -2.75 -14.58 -1.55
C ALA A 75 -1.60 -15.05 -2.46
N VAL A 76 -1.01 -14.14 -3.23
CA VAL A 76 0.15 -14.46 -4.09
C VAL A 76 1.35 -14.86 -3.23
N ALA A 77 1.64 -14.13 -2.15
CA ALA A 77 2.73 -14.45 -1.23
C ALA A 77 2.54 -15.79 -0.50
N ALA A 78 1.29 -16.27 -0.36
CA ALA A 78 0.97 -17.55 0.26
C ALA A 78 1.05 -18.74 -0.70
N ALA A 79 1.07 -18.52 -2.03
CA ALA A 79 1.14 -19.60 -3.03
C ALA A 79 2.30 -20.60 -2.80
N PRO A 80 3.51 -20.18 -2.36
CA PRO A 80 4.61 -21.09 -2.08
C PRO A 80 4.37 -22.05 -0.90
N LEU A 81 3.34 -21.81 -0.07
CA LEU A 81 2.91 -22.72 0.99
C LEU A 81 2.19 -23.95 0.43
N LEU A 82 1.59 -23.83 -0.76
CA LEU A 82 0.93 -24.93 -1.47
C LEU A 82 1.92 -25.68 -2.36
N ASP A 83 2.80 -24.94 -3.04
CA ASP A 83 3.85 -25.51 -3.88
C ASP A 83 5.11 -24.64 -3.84
N ALA A 84 6.20 -25.19 -3.28
CA ALA A 84 7.47 -24.50 -3.14
C ALA A 84 8.10 -24.10 -4.49
N ALA A 85 7.76 -24.79 -5.59
CA ALA A 85 8.24 -24.44 -6.93
C ALA A 85 7.72 -23.08 -7.40
N LEU A 86 6.62 -22.58 -6.83
CA LEU A 86 6.03 -21.28 -7.16
C LEU A 86 6.78 -20.11 -6.54
N ARG A 87 7.69 -20.33 -5.58
CA ARG A 87 8.36 -19.26 -4.82
C ARG A 87 8.99 -18.15 -5.67
N PRO A 88 9.85 -18.42 -6.66
CA PRO A 88 10.47 -17.33 -7.44
C PRO A 88 9.45 -16.50 -8.23
N SER A 89 8.42 -17.16 -8.78
CA SER A 89 7.34 -16.50 -9.52
C SER A 89 6.46 -15.68 -8.59
N ALA A 90 6.08 -16.24 -7.43
CA ALA A 90 5.26 -15.57 -6.41
C ALA A 90 5.95 -14.32 -5.86
N ASP A 91 7.25 -14.40 -5.56
CA ASP A 91 8.04 -13.27 -5.08
C ASP A 91 8.07 -12.13 -6.12
N THR A 92 8.32 -12.48 -7.39
CA THR A 92 8.36 -11.50 -8.50
C THR A 92 7.00 -10.84 -8.73
N VAL A 93 5.92 -11.63 -8.77
CA VAL A 93 4.55 -11.13 -8.97
C VAL A 93 4.11 -10.27 -7.79
N THR A 94 4.46 -10.66 -6.56
CA THR A 94 4.14 -9.89 -5.35
C THR A 94 4.84 -8.53 -5.38
N LEU A 95 6.13 -8.48 -5.71
CA LEU A 95 6.87 -7.22 -5.82
C LEU A 95 6.29 -6.32 -6.92
N ALA A 96 6.04 -6.88 -8.11
CA ALA A 96 5.43 -6.13 -9.20
C ALA A 96 4.03 -5.61 -8.83
N GLY A 97 3.21 -6.44 -8.16
CA GLY A 97 1.88 -6.06 -7.68
C GLY A 97 1.92 -4.94 -6.64
N ILE A 98 2.87 -4.98 -5.71
CA ILE A 98 3.10 -3.91 -4.73
C ILE A 98 3.51 -2.61 -5.44
N CYS A 99 4.45 -2.66 -6.39
CA CYS A 99 4.88 -1.49 -7.15
C CYS A 99 3.73 -0.86 -7.95
N VAL A 100 2.94 -1.70 -8.63
CA VAL A 100 1.76 -1.26 -9.42
C VAL A 100 0.69 -0.68 -8.50
N GLY A 101 0.40 -1.35 -7.38
CA GLY A 101 -0.56 -0.87 -6.38
C GLY A 101 -0.13 0.46 -5.75
N ALA A 102 1.15 0.60 -5.40
CA ALA A 102 1.72 1.84 -4.87
C ALA A 102 1.60 2.98 -5.89
N ALA A 103 1.96 2.74 -7.16
CA ALA A 103 1.80 3.71 -8.23
C ALA A 103 0.33 4.11 -8.42
N LEU A 104 -0.59 3.14 -8.41
CA LEU A 104 -2.02 3.40 -8.48
C LEU A 104 -2.49 4.32 -7.33
N LEU A 105 -2.10 4.01 -6.08
CA LEU A 105 -2.46 4.84 -4.92
C LEU A 105 -1.92 6.26 -5.06
N LEU A 106 -0.68 6.44 -5.55
CA LEU A 106 -0.10 7.76 -5.78
C LEU A 106 -0.82 8.53 -6.89
N ILE A 107 -1.20 7.86 -7.97
CA ILE A 107 -1.97 8.46 -9.08
C ILE A 107 -3.34 8.91 -8.57
N LEU A 108 -4.05 8.03 -7.87
CA LEU A 108 -5.38 8.34 -7.32
C LEU A 108 -5.31 9.53 -6.35
N VAL A 109 -4.29 9.58 -5.50
CA VAL A 109 -4.07 10.73 -4.61
C VAL A 109 -3.70 11.99 -5.38
N SER A 110 -2.88 11.89 -6.41
CA SER A 110 -2.46 13.06 -7.19
C SER A 110 -3.65 13.65 -7.96
N ASP A 111 -4.50 12.78 -8.52
CA ASP A 111 -5.73 13.18 -9.18
C ASP A 111 -6.72 13.82 -8.20
N SER A 112 -6.88 13.22 -7.02
CA SER A 112 -7.75 13.75 -5.96
C SER A 112 -7.34 15.17 -5.53
N VAL A 113 -6.04 15.41 -5.43
CA VAL A 113 -5.46 16.71 -5.06
C VAL A 113 -5.59 17.74 -6.17
N ASN A 114 -5.39 17.32 -7.41
CA ASN A 114 -5.56 18.19 -8.57
C ASN A 114 -7.04 18.57 -8.74
N ALA A 115 -7.97 17.65 -8.49
CA ALA A 115 -9.39 17.92 -8.49
C ALA A 115 -9.79 18.94 -7.42
N GLU A 116 -9.24 18.83 -6.20
CA GLU A 116 -9.43 19.83 -5.13
C GLU A 116 -8.89 21.21 -5.54
N ARG A 117 -7.67 21.29 -6.09
CA ARG A 117 -7.07 22.55 -6.56
C ARG A 117 -7.89 23.22 -7.66
N ARG A 118 -8.48 22.46 -8.58
CA ARG A 118 -9.34 22.97 -9.66
C ARG A 118 -10.66 23.56 -9.13
N ARG A 119 -11.14 23.09 -7.98
CA ARG A 119 -12.37 23.57 -7.33
C ARG A 119 -12.14 24.78 -6.43
N ALA A 120 -10.89 25.04 -6.03
CA ALA A 120 -10.56 26.23 -5.27
C ALA A 120 -10.72 27.47 -6.17
N PRO A 121 -11.53 28.47 -5.80
CA PRO A 121 -11.72 29.67 -6.60
C PRO A 121 -10.41 30.44 -6.73
N SER A 122 -10.11 30.93 -7.93
CA SER A 122 -8.97 31.82 -8.20
C SER A 122 -9.23 33.17 -7.53
N THR A 123 -8.69 33.35 -6.33
CA THR A 123 -8.60 34.64 -5.63
C THR A 123 -7.40 35.42 -6.11
#